data_AF-A0AAV9Z7B8-F1
#
_entry.id   AF-A0AAV9Z7B8-F1
#
_cell.length_a   1.000
_cell.length_b   1.000
_cell.length_c   1.000
_cell.angle_alpha   90.00
_cell.angle_beta   90.00
_cell.angle_gamma   90.00
#
_symmetry.space_group_name_H-M   'P 1'
#
loop_
_entity.id
_entity.type
_entity.pdbx_description
1 polymer ?
#
loop_
_entity_poly.entity_id
_entity_poly.type
_entity_poly.pdbx_seq_one_letter_code
_entity_poly.pdbx_strand_id
1 'polypeptide(L)'
;RQSNVVLCTDGHCRLIDYCPGGQSTKWAPPESVWGLDWAATATDDVFSLGLVLWSVALEVWDFERQQEDGCPLLRWNEHTPLWFQSLVSFCVQSGPANRPSARQVYNSLRREFDSL
;
A
#
# COMPACT_ATOMS: atom_id res chain seq x y z
N ARG A 1 -7.33 0.01 -0.49
CA ARG A 1 -7.35 1.05 -1.56
C ARG A 1 -7.57 2.43 -0.96
N GLN A 2 -7.12 3.50 -1.62
CA GLN A 2 -7.17 4.86 -1.10
C GLN A 2 -8.61 5.39 -0.92
N SER A 3 -9.56 4.97 -1.75
CA SER A 3 -11.00 5.31 -1.57
C SER A 3 -11.63 4.75 -0.29
N ASN A 4 -10.94 3.84 0.41
CA ASN A 4 -11.37 3.28 1.68
C ASN A 4 -10.70 4.01 2.87
N VAL A 5 -10.03 5.15 2.62
CA VAL A 5 -9.46 6.05 3.63
C VAL A 5 -10.23 7.37 3.57
N VAL A 6 -10.90 7.75 4.66
CA VAL A 6 -11.69 8.98 4.74
C VAL A 6 -10.98 9.99 5.63
N LEU A 7 -10.71 11.20 5.10
CA LEU A 7 -10.28 12.34 5.89
C LEU A 7 -11.50 12.96 6.59
N CYS A 8 -11.49 12.95 7.92
CA CYS A 8 -12.56 13.48 8.75
C CYS A 8 -12.35 14.98 9.03
N THR A 9 -13.40 15.64 9.52
CA THR A 9 -13.35 17.08 9.89
C THR A 9 -12.44 17.38 11.07
N ASP A 10 -12.04 16.36 11.83
CA ASP A 10 -11.08 16.44 12.93
C ASP A 10 -9.62 16.39 12.43
N GLY A 11 -9.38 16.31 11.12
CA GLY A 11 -8.05 16.20 10.53
C GLY A 11 -7.46 14.78 10.60
N HIS A 12 -8.22 13.79 11.07
CA HIS A 12 -7.78 12.40 11.14
C HIS A 12 -8.33 11.56 9.99
N CYS A 13 -7.53 10.58 9.56
CA CYS A 13 -7.96 9.58 8.60
C CYS A 13 -8.60 8.37 9.29
N ARG A 14 -9.66 7.82 8.70
CA ARG A 14 -10.33 6.59 9.16
C ARG A 14 -10.44 5.58 8.02
N LEU A 15 -10.22 4.30 8.34
CA LEU A 15 -10.45 3.21 7.40
C LEU A 15 -11.94 2.83 7.40
N ILE A 16 -12.48 2.64 6.20
CA ILE A 16 -13.84 2.12 5.97
C ILE A 16 -13.76 0.88 5.08
N ASP A 17 -14.87 0.14 4.94
CA ASP A 17 -14.99 -0.94 3.95
C ASP A 17 -13.81 -1.94 4.03
N TYR A 18 -13.54 -2.43 5.25
CA TYR A 18 -12.47 -3.39 5.56
C TYR A 18 -12.96 -4.84 5.53
N CYS A 19 -13.95 -5.14 4.68
CA CYS A 19 -14.53 -6.48 4.59
C CYS A 19 -13.51 -7.46 3.96
N PRO A 20 -13.20 -8.60 4.60
CA PRO A 20 -12.14 -9.51 4.16
C PRO A 20 -12.36 -10.16 2.79
N GLY A 21 -13.59 -10.13 2.24
CA GLY A 21 -13.91 -10.70 0.92
C GLY A 21 -13.96 -9.71 -0.25
N GLY A 22 -13.84 -8.40 0.01
CA GLY A 22 -13.97 -7.34 -1.00
C GLY A 22 -12.63 -6.91 -1.58
N GLN A 23 -11.89 -7.81 -2.24
CA GLN A 23 -10.60 -7.44 -2.83
C GLN A 23 -10.75 -6.84 -4.22
N SER A 24 -10.17 -5.66 -4.42
CA SER A 24 -10.03 -5.06 -5.75
C SER A 24 -8.72 -5.55 -6.36
N THR A 25 -8.79 -6.25 -7.49
CA THR A 25 -7.63 -6.91 -8.13
C THR A 25 -6.45 -5.95 -8.25
N LYS A 26 -6.64 -4.73 -8.75
CA LYS A 26 -5.57 -3.73 -8.91
C LYS A 26 -4.82 -3.31 -7.63
N TRP A 27 -5.40 -3.57 -6.46
CA TRP A 27 -4.78 -3.30 -5.15
C TRP A 27 -4.26 -4.56 -4.46
N ALA A 28 -4.69 -5.74 -4.90
CA ALA A 28 -4.37 -7.01 -4.29
C ALA A 28 -2.92 -7.41 -4.64
N PRO A 29 -2.21 -8.10 -3.74
CA PRO A 29 -0.88 -8.59 -4.06
C PRO A 29 -0.94 -9.73 -5.10
N PRO A 30 0.18 -10.03 -5.79
CA PRO A 30 0.19 -10.97 -6.90
C PRO A 30 -0.26 -12.39 -6.50
N GLU A 31 0.04 -12.82 -5.28
CA GLU A 31 -0.37 -14.13 -4.75
C GLU A 31 -1.88 -14.26 -4.51
N SER A 32 -2.60 -13.14 -4.32
CA SER A 32 -4.06 -13.17 -4.11
C SER A 32 -4.85 -13.41 -5.40
N VAL A 33 -4.21 -13.26 -6.57
CA VAL A 33 -4.86 -13.40 -7.89
C VAL A 33 -5.08 -14.87 -8.28
N TRP A 34 -4.48 -15.84 -7.58
CA TRP A 34 -4.34 -17.23 -8.04
C TRP A 34 -5.08 -18.33 -7.27
N GLY A 35 -5.99 -18.02 -6.34
CA GLY A 35 -7.02 -19.00 -6.00
C GLY A 35 -7.51 -19.08 -4.55
N LEU A 36 -8.85 -19.15 -4.48
CA LEU A 36 -9.71 -19.95 -3.59
C LEU A 36 -9.58 -19.85 -2.06
N ASP A 37 -8.52 -19.26 -1.52
CA ASP A 37 -8.40 -18.98 -0.09
C ASP A 37 -8.58 -17.47 0.15
N TRP A 38 -9.76 -17.12 0.62
CA TRP A 38 -10.20 -15.75 0.94
C TRP A 38 -9.55 -15.21 2.23
N ALA A 39 -8.55 -15.91 2.76
CA ALA A 39 -7.82 -15.53 3.95
C ALA A 39 -6.84 -14.39 3.64
N ALA A 40 -7.37 -13.18 3.46
CA ALA A 40 -6.57 -11.95 3.42
C ALA A 40 -5.64 -11.91 4.64
N THR A 41 -4.35 -11.77 4.37
CA THR A 41 -3.31 -11.75 5.41
C THR A 41 -2.90 -10.32 5.74
N ALA A 42 -2.29 -10.14 6.92
CA ALA A 42 -1.71 -8.84 7.28
C ALA A 42 -0.63 -8.37 6.28
N THR A 43 0.03 -9.32 5.59
CA THR A 43 1.01 -8.99 4.54
C THR A 43 0.35 -8.54 3.23
N ASP A 44 -0.90 -8.92 2.97
CA ASP A 44 -1.67 -8.45 1.81
C ASP A 44 -2.13 -7.00 2.04
N ASP A 45 -2.53 -6.71 3.28
CA ASP A 45 -2.84 -5.34 3.72
C ASP A 45 -1.61 -4.43 3.60
N VAL A 46 -0.41 -4.92 3.92
CA VAL A 46 0.84 -4.14 3.75
C VAL A 46 1.11 -3.84 2.27
N PHE A 47 0.89 -4.80 1.38
CA PHE A 47 1.03 -4.56 -0.05
C PHE A 47 0.06 -3.47 -0.52
N SER A 48 -1.22 -3.60 -0.14
CA SER A 48 -2.25 -2.60 -0.41
C SER A 48 -1.90 -1.23 0.17
N LEU A 49 -1.34 -1.18 1.38
CA LEU A 49 -0.89 0.03 2.05
C LEU A 49 0.26 0.69 1.26
N GLY A 50 1.21 -0.08 0.74
CA GLY A 50 2.29 0.43 -0.12
C GLY A 50 1.74 1.16 -1.34
N LEU A 51 0.75 0.57 -2.01
CA LEU A 51 0.06 1.22 -3.13
C LEU A 51 -0.69 2.49 -2.71
N VAL A 52 -1.31 2.49 -1.52
CA VAL A 52 -2.00 3.69 -0.99
C VAL A 52 -0.99 4.81 -0.75
N LEU A 53 0.13 4.52 -0.09
CA LEU A 53 1.20 5.48 0.18
C LEU A 53 1.76 6.08 -1.12
N TRP A 54 2.02 5.24 -2.12
CA TRP A 54 2.41 5.69 -3.47
C TRP A 54 1.36 6.62 -4.09
N SER A 55 0.09 6.19 -4.07
CA SER A 55 -1.01 6.95 -4.68
C SER A 55 -1.22 8.32 -4.03
N VAL A 56 -1.02 8.43 -2.71
CA VAL A 56 -1.11 9.69 -1.98
C VAL A 56 0.07 10.59 -2.33
N ALA A 57 1.30 10.05 -2.35
CA ALA A 57 2.50 10.84 -2.63
C ALA A 57 2.52 11.46 -4.03
N LEU A 58 1.83 10.83 -4.99
CA LEU A 58 1.76 11.29 -6.37
C LEU A 58 0.39 11.83 -6.77
N GLU A 59 -0.55 11.89 -5.83
CA GLU A 59 -1.93 12.33 -6.05
C GLU A 59 -2.63 11.56 -7.19
N VAL A 60 -2.36 10.25 -7.29
CA VAL A 60 -2.90 9.36 -8.32
C VAL A 60 -4.20 8.73 -7.84
N TRP A 61 -5.30 9.12 -8.48
CA TRP A 61 -6.65 8.63 -8.15
C TRP A 61 -7.00 7.30 -8.83
N ASP A 62 -6.48 7.09 -10.03
CA ASP A 62 -6.67 5.87 -10.79
C ASP A 62 -5.38 5.46 -11.49
N PHE A 63 -5.13 4.15 -11.52
CA PHE A 63 -3.98 3.58 -12.18
C PHE A 63 -4.31 2.14 -12.59
N GLU A 64 -3.64 1.71 -13.64
CA GLU A 64 -3.63 0.33 -14.08
C GLU A 64 -2.27 -0.29 -13.79
N ARG A 65 -2.28 -1.55 -13.34
CA ARG A 65 -1.04 -2.31 -13.20
C ARG A 65 -0.60 -2.80 -14.56
N GLN A 66 0.70 -2.79 -14.81
CA GLN A 66 1.25 -3.36 -16.05
C GLN A 66 0.96 -4.87 -16.14
N GLN A 67 0.96 -5.53 -14.98
CA GLN A 67 0.67 -6.94 -14.81
C GLN A 67 0.01 -7.15 -13.43
N GLU A 68 -1.17 -7.76 -13.38
CA GLU A 68 -1.93 -7.94 -12.14
C GLU A 68 -1.30 -8.98 -11.18
N ASP A 69 -0.61 -9.97 -11.72
CA ASP A 69 0.12 -11.00 -10.99
C ASP A 69 1.61 -10.65 -10.77
N GLY A 70 1.99 -9.38 -10.98
CA GLY A 70 3.38 -8.91 -10.88
C GLY A 70 3.64 -7.91 -9.75
N CYS A 71 4.92 -7.64 -9.50
CA CYS A 71 5.34 -6.49 -8.69
C CYS A 71 5.00 -5.20 -9.46
N PRO A 72 4.32 -4.22 -8.84
CA PRO A 72 3.94 -3.00 -9.53
C PRO A 72 5.19 -2.15 -9.85
N LEU A 73 5.29 -1.68 -11.10
CA LEU A 73 6.32 -0.72 -11.46
C LEU A 73 5.87 0.69 -11.05
N LEU A 74 6.30 1.11 -9.87
CA LEU A 74 6.00 2.42 -9.31
C LEU A 74 6.87 3.50 -9.93
N ARG A 75 6.25 4.44 -10.65
CA ARG A 75 6.93 5.65 -11.13
C ARG A 75 6.86 6.70 -10.03
N TRP A 76 7.94 7.45 -9.82
CA TRP A 76 8.04 8.50 -8.80
C TRP A 76 8.32 9.86 -9.44
N ASN A 77 7.93 10.93 -8.75
CA ASN A 77 8.37 12.28 -9.10
C ASN A 77 9.73 12.60 -8.43
N GLU A 78 10.43 13.61 -8.92
CA GLU A 78 11.76 14.01 -8.41
C GLU A 78 11.73 14.57 -6.99
N HIS A 79 10.54 14.91 -6.47
CA HIS A 79 10.35 15.50 -5.15
C HIS A 79 10.07 14.46 -4.06
N THR A 80 9.78 13.21 -4.43
CA THR A 80 9.50 12.17 -3.44
C THR A 80 10.80 11.71 -2.79
N PRO A 81 10.95 11.78 -1.46
CA PRO A 81 12.18 11.38 -0.78
C PRO A 81 12.56 9.91 -1.06
N LEU A 82 13.84 9.65 -1.31
CA LEU A 82 14.34 8.29 -1.60
C LEU A 82 14.02 7.28 -0.51
N TRP A 83 14.01 7.70 0.76
CA TRP A 83 13.64 6.86 1.89
C TRP A 83 12.18 6.38 1.77
N PHE A 84 11.29 7.26 1.32
CA PHE A 84 9.85 6.97 1.17
C PHE A 84 9.63 6.04 -0.02
N GLN A 85 10.31 6.31 -1.14
CA GLN A 85 10.30 5.42 -2.31
C GLN A 85 10.76 4.00 -1.93
N SER A 86 11.83 3.90 -1.13
CA SER A 86 12.37 2.62 -0.64
C SER A 86 11.39 1.91 0.27
N LEU A 87 10.81 2.61 1.25
CA LEU A 87 9.81 2.06 2.16
C LEU A 87 8.62 1.47 1.40
N VAL A 88 8.07 2.22 0.44
CA VAL A 88 6.95 1.76 -0.38
C VAL A 88 7.35 0.57 -1.25
N SER A 89 8.56 0.58 -1.83
CA SER A 89 9.09 -0.54 -2.62
C SER A 89 9.23 -1.84 -1.81
N PHE A 90 9.52 -1.74 -0.51
CA PHE A 90 9.51 -2.90 0.39
C PHE A 90 8.09 -3.40 0.70
N CYS A 91 7.11 -2.50 0.79
CA CYS A 91 5.71 -2.89 1.02
C CYS A 91 5.12 -3.68 -0.15
N VAL A 92 5.49 -3.34 -1.39
CA VAL A 92 4.93 -3.94 -2.61
C VAL A 92 5.74 -5.10 -3.19
N GLN A 93 6.64 -5.70 -2.40
CA GLN A 93 7.39 -6.89 -2.84
C GLN A 93 6.46 -8.05 -3.19
N SER A 94 6.78 -8.79 -4.27
CA SER A 94 5.99 -9.96 -4.68
C SER A 94 5.92 -11.04 -3.58
N GLY A 95 7.03 -11.28 -2.88
CA GLY A 95 7.07 -12.26 -1.79
C GLY A 95 6.48 -11.69 -0.50
N PRO A 96 5.40 -12.28 0.09
CA PRO A 96 4.78 -11.78 1.32
C PRO A 96 5.78 -11.68 2.50
N ALA A 97 6.68 -12.65 2.61
CA ALA A 97 7.71 -12.71 3.65
C ALA A 97 8.77 -11.60 3.55
N ASN A 98 8.88 -10.93 2.39
CA ASN A 98 9.81 -9.83 2.18
C ASN A 98 9.21 -8.47 2.53
N ARG A 99 7.90 -8.43 2.83
CA ARG A 99 7.20 -7.20 3.19
C ARG A 99 7.43 -6.89 4.68
N PRO A 100 7.59 -5.63 5.06
CA PRO A 100 7.61 -5.24 6.46
C PRO A 100 6.24 -5.49 7.11
N SER A 101 6.19 -5.61 8.43
CA SER A 101 4.95 -5.51 9.17
C SER A 101 4.39 -4.08 9.14
N ALA A 102 3.08 -3.92 9.30
CA ALA A 102 2.45 -2.59 9.42
C ALA A 102 3.08 -1.75 10.55
N ARG A 103 3.50 -2.38 11.65
CA ARG A 103 4.23 -1.71 12.74
C ARG A 103 5.59 -1.19 12.30
N GLN A 104 6.34 -1.94 11.49
CA GLN A 104 7.61 -1.48 10.94
C GLN A 104 7.40 -0.31 9.98
N VAL A 105 6.37 -0.36 9.12
CA VAL A 105 6.00 0.76 8.24
C VAL A 105 5.70 2.03 9.05
N TYR A 106 4.84 1.92 10.06
CA TYR A 106 4.52 3.02 10.98
C TYR A 106 5.77 3.61 11.65
N ASN A 107 6.65 2.75 12.17
CA ASN A 107 7.87 3.20 12.84
C ASN A 107 8.83 3.92 11.88
N SER A 108 8.93 3.47 10.63
CA SER A 108 9.73 4.15 9.60
C SER A 108 9.15 5.52 9.26
N LEU A 109 7.84 5.61 9.01
CA LEU A 109 7.17 6.89 8.75
C LEU A 109 7.36 7.86 9.91
N ARG A 110 7.07 7.42 11.14
CA ARG A 110 7.18 8.27 12.34
C ARG A 110 8.59 8.80 12.54
N ARG A 111 9.61 7.96 12.36
CA ARG A 111 11.02 8.36 12.51
C ARG A 111 11.38 9.51 11.58
N GLU A 112 10.97 9.41 10.32
CA GLU A 112 11.29 10.44 9.32
C GLU A 112 10.44 11.70 9.54
N PHE A 113 9.18 11.57 9.95
CA PHE A 113 8.34 12.72 10.34
C PHE A 113 8.88 13.50 11.55
N ASP A 114 9.38 12.80 12.56
CA ASP A 114 9.98 13.42 13.75
C ASP A 114 11.33 14.11 13.45
N SER A 115 11.90 13.87 12.26
CA SER A 115 13.17 14.46 11.81
C SER A 115 13.03 15.70 10.92
N LEU A 116 11.79 16.06 10.56
CA LEU A 116 11.42 17.27 9.81
C LEU A 116 11.17 18.46 10.75
#